data_AF-A0A2X0REU1-F1
#
_entry.id   AF-A0A2X0REU1-F1
#
_cell.length_a   1.000
_cell.length_b   1.000
_cell.length_c   1.000
_cell.angle_alpha   90.00
_cell.angle_beta   90.00
_cell.angle_gamma   90.00
#
_symmetry.space_group_name_H-M   'P 1'
#
loop_
_entity.id
_entity.type
_entity.pdbx_description
1 polymer ?
#
loop_
_entity_poly.entity_id
_entity_poly.type
_entity_poly.pdbx_seq_one_letter_code
_entity_poly.pdbx_strand_id
1 'polypeptide(L)'
;MAFEEDLDVFLDEFAVTALLPGAIIVNVIFDNQYASPFDISASRPSCIGKSSDLDSLSFGAEIVVSGVDYVVRSVEPDGTGMTRLMLEKA
;
A
#
# COMPACT_ATOMS: atom_id res chain seq x y z
N MET A 1 -16.07 -13.24 18.97
CA MET A 1 -16.50 -13.07 17.57
C MET A 1 -15.27 -12.64 16.80
N ALA A 2 -14.61 -13.57 16.12
CA ALA A 2 -13.58 -13.20 15.14
C ALA A 2 -14.33 -12.79 13.87
N PHE A 3 -14.06 -11.60 13.37
CA PHE A 3 -14.43 -11.21 12.01
C PHE A 3 -13.61 -12.11 11.07
N GLU A 4 -14.23 -13.16 10.55
CA GLU A 4 -13.67 -13.98 9.48
C GLU A 4 -14.30 -13.50 8.16
N GLU A 5 -14.08 -12.21 7.86
CA GLU A 5 -14.38 -11.67 6.54
C GLU A 5 -13.27 -12.11 5.59
N ASP A 6 -13.67 -12.66 4.45
CA ASP A 6 -12.75 -13.01 3.37
C ASP A 6 -12.11 -11.71 2.84
N LEU A 7 -10.88 -11.46 3.27
CA LEU A 7 -10.14 -10.24 2.92
C LEU A 7 -9.92 -10.13 1.40
N ASP A 8 -9.97 -11.24 0.67
CA ASP A 8 -9.85 -11.22 -0.79
C ASP A 8 -11.09 -10.59 -1.45
N VAL A 9 -12.31 -10.90 -0.97
CA VAL A 9 -13.53 -10.24 -1.44
C VAL A 9 -13.53 -8.74 -1.15
N PHE A 10 -13.07 -8.31 0.03
CA PHE A 10 -12.99 -6.89 0.37
C PHE A 10 -11.97 -6.13 -0.48
N LEU A 11 -10.82 -6.75 -0.76
CA LEU A 11 -9.78 -6.14 -1.58
C LEU A 11 -10.17 -6.12 -3.07
N ASP A 12 -10.98 -7.05 -3.57
CA ASP A 12 -11.44 -7.01 -4.97
C ASP A 12 -12.35 -5.80 -5.27
N GLU A 13 -13.16 -5.37 -4.29
CA GLU A 13 -14.11 -4.26 -4.47
C GLU A 13 -13.50 -2.87 -4.16
N PHE A 14 -12.54 -2.79 -3.22
CA PHE A 14 -12.01 -1.51 -2.72
C PHE A 14 -10.50 -1.30 -2.90
N ALA A 15 -9.75 -2.34 -3.29
CA ALA A 15 -8.32 -2.21 -3.51
C ALA A 15 -8.02 -1.81 -4.96
N VAL A 16 -6.80 -1.32 -5.15
CA VAL A 16 -6.23 -1.14 -6.48
C VAL A 16 -5.14 -2.17 -6.69
N THR A 17 -4.95 -2.52 -7.96
CA THR A 17 -3.86 -3.39 -8.35
C THR A 17 -2.53 -2.64 -8.23
N ALA A 18 -1.63 -3.17 -7.41
CA ALA A 18 -0.24 -2.77 -7.36
C ALA A 18 0.65 -3.86 -7.96
N LEU A 19 1.66 -3.41 -8.69
CA LEU A 19 2.71 -4.24 -9.26
C LEU A 19 3.97 -4.06 -8.43
N LEU A 20 4.43 -5.16 -7.84
CA LEU A 20 5.67 -5.22 -7.08
C LEU A 20 6.85 -5.61 -7.97
N PRO A 21 8.09 -5.42 -7.51
CA PRO A 21 9.28 -5.94 -8.19
C PRO A 21 9.14 -7.45 -8.43
N GLY A 22 9.54 -7.91 -9.62
CA GLY A 22 9.37 -9.31 -10.00
C GLY A 22 8.01 -9.65 -10.64
N ALA A 23 7.26 -8.63 -11.08
CA ALA A 23 5.96 -8.78 -11.76
C ALA A 23 4.89 -9.49 -10.91
N ILE A 24 4.97 -9.30 -9.58
CA ILE A 24 3.97 -9.81 -8.64
C ILE A 24 2.84 -8.80 -8.59
N ILE A 25 1.62 -9.27 -8.85
CA ILE A 25 0.41 -8.46 -8.85
C ILE A 25 -0.31 -8.68 -7.53
N VAL A 26 -0.55 -7.61 -6.78
CA VAL A 26 -1.19 -7.65 -5.46
C VAL A 26 -2.30 -6.61 -5.39
N ASN A 27 -3.37 -6.93 -4.67
CA ASN A 27 -4.45 -5.99 -4.41
C ASN A 27 -4.14 -5.25 -3.10
N VAL A 28 -3.93 -3.93 -3.18
CA VAL A 28 -3.63 -3.08 -2.02
C VAL A 28 -4.57 -1.89 -1.98
N ILE A 29 -4.98 -1.51 -0.78
CA ILE A 29 -5.77 -0.31 -0.58
C ILE A 29 -4.83 0.87 -0.72
N PHE A 30 -4.95 1.60 -1.82
CA PHE A 30 -4.15 2.80 -2.06
C PHE A 30 -4.91 4.04 -1.61
N ASP A 31 -4.26 4.83 -0.79
CA ASP A 31 -4.76 6.08 -0.27
C ASP A 31 -3.76 7.19 -0.62
N ASN A 32 -4.16 8.07 -1.51
CA ASN A 32 -3.43 9.28 -1.84
C ASN A 32 -4.07 10.47 -1.12
N GLN A 33 -4.13 10.41 0.22
CA GLN A 33 -4.65 11.51 1.00
C GLN A 33 -3.84 12.78 0.73
N TYR A 34 -4.56 13.78 0.24
CA TYR A 34 -4.08 15.16 0.21
C TYR A 34 -4.11 15.68 1.65
N ALA A 35 -2.95 15.62 2.32
CA ALA A 35 -2.80 16.17 3.64
C ALA A 35 -2.20 17.58 3.50
N SER A 36 -2.90 18.57 4.05
CA SER A 36 -2.40 19.96 4.13
C SER A 36 -2.11 20.38 5.57
N PRO A 37 -1.28 19.64 6.34
CA PRO A 37 -0.91 20.07 7.68
C PRO A 37 -0.04 21.33 7.58
N PHE A 38 -0.40 22.38 8.32
CA PHE A 38 0.36 23.63 8.45
C PHE A 38 0.57 24.42 7.13
N ASP A 39 -0.46 24.50 6.27
CA ASP A 39 -0.41 25.21 4.97
C ASP A 39 0.64 24.68 3.96
N ILE A 40 1.22 23.50 4.23
CA ILE A 40 2.09 22.79 3.31
C ILE A 40 1.28 21.67 2.65
N SER A 41 0.95 21.84 1.38
CA SER A 41 0.33 20.82 0.55
C SER A 41 1.33 19.70 0.26
N ALA A 42 1.21 18.58 0.96
CA ALA A 42 2.01 17.39 0.67
C ALA A 42 1.07 16.22 0.32
N SER A 43 1.25 15.67 -0.88
CA SER A 43 0.64 14.38 -1.20
C SER A 43 1.37 13.33 -0.38
N ARG A 44 0.65 12.59 0.46
CA ARG A 44 1.21 11.47 1.23
C ARG A 44 0.61 10.18 0.72
N PRO A 45 1.04 9.68 -0.45
CA PRO A 45 0.54 8.43 -0.96
C PRO A 45 0.96 7.31 0.00
N SER A 46 0.01 6.46 0.35
CA SER A 46 0.22 5.29 1.18
C SER A 46 -0.57 4.12 0.61
N CYS A 47 -0.10 2.90 0.83
CA CYS A 47 -0.89 1.73 0.51
C CYS A 47 -0.90 0.75 1.69
N ILE A 48 -1.96 -0.03 1.78
CA ILE A 48 -2.13 -1.05 2.82
C ILE A 48 -2.44 -2.36 2.12
N GLY A 49 -1.69 -3.40 2.44
CA GLY A 49 -1.90 -4.74 1.89
C GLY A 49 -1.55 -5.82 2.90
N LYS A 50 -1.76 -7.08 2.50
CA LYS A 50 -1.42 -8.25 3.32
C LYS A 50 0.08 -8.29 3.57
N SER A 51 0.48 -8.50 4.83
CA SER A 51 1.89 -8.55 5.22
C SER A 51 2.64 -9.65 4.47
N SER A 52 2.02 -10.80 4.19
CA SER A 52 2.65 -11.91 3.46
C SER A 52 3.05 -11.55 2.02
N ASP A 53 2.28 -10.69 1.35
CA ASP A 53 2.57 -10.23 -0.01
C ASP A 53 3.62 -9.12 -0.01
N LEU A 54 3.56 -8.25 1.00
CA LEU A 54 4.44 -7.08 1.15
C LEU A 54 5.74 -7.37 1.90
N ASP A 55 5.94 -8.57 2.45
CA ASP A 55 7.17 -8.98 3.15
C ASP A 55 8.40 -8.90 2.24
N SER A 56 8.18 -9.06 0.93
CA SER A 56 9.20 -8.93 -0.11
C SER A 56 9.65 -7.48 -0.35
N LEU A 57 8.92 -6.47 0.15
CA LEU A 57 9.19 -5.06 -0.08
C LEU A 57 9.99 -4.45 1.06
N SER A 58 11.09 -3.80 0.70
CA SER A 58 11.93 -3.04 1.62
C SER A 58 11.86 -1.55 1.36
N PHE A 59 12.38 -0.76 2.29
CA PHE A 59 12.65 0.66 2.07
C PHE A 59 13.44 0.86 0.76
N GLY A 60 12.99 1.80 -0.07
CA GLY A 60 13.57 2.11 -1.37
C GLY A 60 13.12 1.21 -2.52
N ALA A 61 12.24 0.23 -2.28
CA ALA A 61 11.66 -0.57 -3.35
C ALA A 61 10.75 0.27 -4.24
N GLU A 62 10.80 0.02 -5.55
CA GLU A 62 9.90 0.62 -6.53
C GLU A 62 8.65 -0.24 -6.65
N ILE A 63 7.49 0.39 -6.60
CA ILE A 63 6.21 -0.26 -6.82
C ILE A 63 5.38 0.57 -7.79
N VAL A 64 4.58 -0.08 -8.62
CA VAL A 64 3.68 0.62 -9.54
C VAL A 64 2.26 0.45 -9.03
N VAL A 65 1.61 1.54 -8.65
CA VAL A 65 0.23 1.50 -8.16
C VAL A 65 -0.66 2.25 -9.13
N SER A 66 -1.68 1.57 -9.67
CA SER A 66 -2.59 2.17 -10.67
C SER A 66 -1.87 2.78 -11.89
N GLY A 67 -0.73 2.18 -12.29
CA GLY A 67 0.08 2.65 -13.42
C GLY A 67 0.98 3.86 -13.12
N VAL A 68 1.14 4.25 -11.85
CA VAL A 68 2.08 5.30 -11.42
C VAL A 68 3.20 4.68 -10.60
N ASP A 69 4.44 5.04 -10.92
CA ASP A 69 5.63 4.61 -10.18
C ASP A 69 5.77 5.33 -8.84
N TYR A 70 5.98 4.54 -7.80
CA TYR A 70 6.19 4.99 -6.42
C TYR A 70 7.39 4.29 -5.80
N VAL A 71 8.01 4.95 -4.83
CA VAL A 71 9.10 4.41 -4.02
C VAL A 71 8.61 4.23 -2.59
N VAL A 72 8.88 3.07 -2.00
CA VAL A 72 8.56 2.77 -0.61
C VAL A 72 9.50 3.57 0.31
N ARG A 73 8.94 4.48 1.11
CA ARG A 73 9.66 5.30 2.10
C ARG A 73 9.53 4.80 3.53
N SER A 74 8.49 4.05 3.86
CA SER A 74 8.37 3.39 5.17
C SER A 74 7.56 2.11 5.04
N VAL A 75 7.88 1.13 5.88
CA VAL A 75 7.16 -0.14 6.01
C VAL A 75 6.66 -0.23 7.46
N GLU A 76 5.35 -0.16 7.66
CA GLU A 76 4.68 -0.18 8.96
C GLU A 76 3.79 -1.43 9.07
N PRO A 77 4.30 -2.55 9.58
CA PRO A 77 3.48 -3.73 9.87
C PRO A 77 2.59 -3.47 11.09
N ASP A 78 1.29 -3.72 10.96
CA ASP A 78 0.29 -3.49 12.02
C ASP A 78 0.23 -4.65 13.04
N GLY A 79 0.94 -5.75 12.80
CA GLY A 79 0.95 -6.94 13.67
C GLY A 79 -0.34 -7.78 13.61
N THR A 80 -1.34 -7.32 12.88
CA THR A 80 -2.62 -8.00 12.63
C THR A 80 -2.67 -8.77 11.31
N GLY A 81 -1.57 -8.74 10.52
CA GLY A 81 -1.48 -9.36 9.19
C GLY A 81 -1.61 -8.38 8.02
N MET A 82 -1.77 -7.09 8.30
CA MET A 82 -1.68 -6.00 7.33
C MET A 82 -0.39 -5.19 7.51
N THR A 83 0.17 -4.73 6.40
CA THR A 83 1.31 -3.81 6.37
C THR A 83 0.92 -2.56 5.62
N ARG A 84 1.15 -1.40 6.24
CA ARG A 84 1.04 -0.09 5.59
C ARG A 84 2.41 0.30 5.04
N LEU A 85 2.44 0.71 3.78
CA LEU A 85 3.61 1.28 3.13
C LEU A 85 3.35 2.77 2.91
N MET A 86 4.30 3.61 3.35
CA MET A 86 4.32 5.00 2.90
C MET A 86 5.07 5.06 1.58
N LEU A 87 4.46 5.72 0.61
CA LEU A 87 4.96 5.84 -0.74
C LEU A 87 5.36 7.28 -1.00
N GLU A 88 6.29 7.45 -1.92
CA GLU A 88 6.65 8.73 -2.49
C GLU A 88 6.64 8.57 -4.00
N LYS A 89 6.09 9.55 -4.71
CA LYS A 89 6.08 9.52 -6.17
C LYS A 89 7.53 9.61 -6.68
N ALA A 90 7.91 8.69 -7.56
CA ALA A 90 9.23 8.68 -8.20
C ALA A 90 9.44 9.89 -9.12
#